data_AF-A0A352NN78-F1
#
_entry.id   AF-A0A352NN78-F1
#
_cell.length_a   1.000
_cell.length_b   1.000
_cell.length_c   1.000
_cell.angle_alpha   90.00
_cell.angle_beta   90.00
_cell.angle_gamma   90.00
#
_symmetry.space_group_name_H-M   'P 1'
#
loop_
_entity.id
_entity.type
_entity.pdbx_description
1 polymer ?
#
loop_
_entity_poly.entity_id
_entity_poly.type
_entity_poly.pdbx_seq_one_letter_code
_entity_poly.pdbx_strand_id
1 'polypeptide(L)'
;LRRIGEGAAMIRTKGEPGTGNVVEAVRHMRMVMGEIRRIQNLPQEELMTAAKDLGAPYDLLAQVAKAGRLPVVNFAAGGIATPADAAL
;
A
#
# COMPACT_ATOMS: atom_id res chain seq x y z
N LEU A 1 -3.60 3.89 4.10
CA LEU A 1 -3.34 4.95 5.10
C LEU A 1 -4.52 5.18 6.05
N ARG A 2 -5.77 5.32 5.59
CA ARG A 2 -6.95 5.44 6.49
C ARG A 2 -6.98 4.44 7.64
N ARG A 3 -6.89 3.15 7.32
CA ARG A 3 -6.84 2.07 8.33
C ARG A 3 -5.71 2.22 9.35
N ILE A 4 -4.55 2.74 8.93
CA ILE A 4 -3.42 3.02 9.84
C ILE A 4 -3.77 4.19 10.75
N GLY A 5 -4.42 5.24 10.23
CA GLY A 5 -4.95 6.35 11.02
C GLY A 5 -6.07 5.93 12.00
N GLU A 6 -6.81 4.86 11.68
CA GLU A 6 -7.78 4.22 12.57
C GLU A 6 -7.12 3.30 13.62
N GLY A 7 -5.78 3.15 13.61
CA GLY A 7 -5.03 2.36 14.59
C GLY A 7 -4.58 0.98 14.13
N ALA A 8 -4.70 0.63 12.83
CA ALA A 8 -4.21 -0.66 12.33
C ALA A 8 -2.67 -0.73 12.42
N ALA A 9 -2.15 -1.70 13.17
CA ALA A 9 -0.72 -1.98 13.31
C ALA A 9 -0.13 -2.83 12.16
N MET A 10 -0.98 -3.29 11.25
CA MET A 10 -0.62 -4.11 10.08
C MET A 10 -1.64 -3.89 8.96
N ILE A 11 -1.19 -3.96 7.71
CA ILE A 11 -2.03 -3.98 6.51
C ILE A 11 -1.78 -5.25 5.71
N ARG A 12 -2.81 -5.68 4.97
CA ARG A 12 -2.67 -6.66 3.91
C ARG A 12 -3.20 -6.11 2.59
N THR A 13 -2.52 -6.37 1.49
CA THR A 13 -3.08 -6.13 0.15
C THR A 13 -4.15 -7.19 -0.12
N LYS A 14 -5.24 -6.77 -0.77
CA LYS A 14 -6.32 -7.68 -1.12
C LYS A 14 -5.90 -8.48 -2.35
N GLY A 15 -6.29 -9.73 -2.41
CA GLY A 15 -6.26 -10.56 -3.60
C GLY A 15 -7.63 -11.17 -3.81
N GLU A 16 -7.71 -12.16 -4.69
CA GLU A 16 -8.94 -12.91 -4.92
C GLU A 16 -8.97 -14.13 -3.98
N PRO A 17 -9.86 -14.18 -2.97
CA PRO A 17 -9.88 -15.28 -2.02
C PRO A 17 -10.46 -16.55 -2.68
N GLY A 18 -9.83 -17.70 -2.44
CA GLY A 18 -10.38 -19.02 -2.82
C GLY A 18 -10.22 -19.42 -4.28
N THR A 19 -9.58 -18.61 -5.13
CA THR A 19 -9.40 -18.93 -6.57
C THR A 19 -8.04 -19.55 -6.90
N GLY A 20 -7.06 -19.46 -5.98
CA GLY A 20 -5.68 -19.86 -6.26
C GLY A 20 -4.97 -18.98 -7.30
N ASN A 21 -5.55 -17.82 -7.63
CA ASN A 21 -5.02 -16.89 -8.62
C ASN A 21 -4.42 -15.63 -7.97
N VAL A 22 -3.11 -15.47 -8.05
CA VAL A 22 -2.36 -14.38 -7.40
C VAL A 22 -2.45 -13.03 -8.14
N VAL A 23 -3.04 -12.96 -9.34
CA VAL A 23 -3.05 -11.76 -10.20
C VAL A 23 -3.56 -10.51 -9.47
N GLU A 24 -4.67 -10.62 -8.73
CA GLU A 24 -5.20 -9.47 -7.99
C GLU A 24 -4.32 -9.05 -6.80
N ALA A 25 -3.67 -10.01 -6.13
CA ALA A 25 -2.72 -9.70 -5.06
C ALA A 25 -1.50 -8.95 -5.61
N VAL A 26 -0.95 -9.40 -6.74
CA VAL A 26 0.17 -8.73 -7.43
C VAL A 26 -0.25 -7.34 -7.91
N ARG A 27 -1.45 -7.19 -8.48
CA ARG A 27 -1.97 -5.90 -8.94
C ARG A 27 -2.03 -4.89 -7.80
N HIS A 28 -2.67 -5.24 -6.68
CA HIS A 28 -2.78 -4.33 -5.55
C HIS A 28 -1.43 -4.03 -4.91
N MET A 29 -0.52 -5.01 -4.83
CA MET A 29 0.83 -4.79 -4.33
C MET A 29 1.61 -3.81 -5.21
N ARG A 30 1.57 -3.98 -6.54
CA ARG A 30 2.19 -3.05 -7.49
C ARG A 30 1.60 -1.65 -7.42
N MET A 31 0.28 -1.54 -7.26
CA MET A 31 -0.40 -0.25 -7.08
C MET A 31 0.10 0.47 -5.83
N VAL A 32 0.15 -0.21 -4.68
CA VAL A 32 0.65 0.37 -3.43
C VAL A 32 2.10 0.83 -3.58
N MET A 33 2.97 -0.01 -4.16
CA MET A 33 4.38 0.35 -4.36
C MET A 33 4.57 1.48 -5.36
N GLY A 34 3.74 1.55 -6.40
CA GLY A 34 3.70 2.64 -7.37
C GLY A 34 3.32 3.96 -6.71
N GLU A 35 2.26 3.96 -5.89
CA GLU A 35 1.83 5.15 -5.15
C GLU A 35 2.86 5.63 -4.14
N ILE A 36 3.55 4.73 -3.44
CA ILE A 36 4.65 5.11 -2.53
C ILE A 36 5.76 5.82 -3.30
N ARG A 37 6.19 5.27 -4.44
CA ARG A 37 7.20 5.92 -5.30
C ARG A 37 6.72 7.26 -5.84
N ARG A 38 5.45 7.38 -6.22
CA ARG A 38 4.87 8.65 -6.68
C ARG A 38 4.94 9.69 -5.56
N ILE A 39 4.41 9.36 -4.38
CA ILE A 39 4.37 10.25 -3.21
C ILE A 39 5.76 10.65 -2.74
N GLN A 40 6.74 9.74 -2.78
CA GLN A 40 8.13 10.02 -2.42
C GLN A 40 8.79 11.08 -3.30
N ASN A 41 8.36 11.20 -4.57
CA ASN A 41 8.91 12.15 -5.52
C ASN A 41 8.05 13.42 -5.68
N LEU A 42 6.94 13.54 -4.95
CA LEU A 42 6.12 14.75 -4.98
C LEU A 42 6.82 15.90 -4.23
N PRO A 43 6.71 17.14 -4.74
CA PRO A 43 7.05 18.33 -3.96
C PRO A 43 6.22 18.41 -2.67
N GLN A 44 6.79 18.99 -1.62
CA GLN A 44 6.14 19.06 -0.31
C GLN A 44 4.80 19.82 -0.37
N GLU A 45 4.74 20.87 -1.18
CA GLU A 45 3.55 21.68 -1.44
C GLU A 45 2.39 20.88 -2.07
N GLU A 46 2.68 19.81 -2.80
CA GLU A 46 1.66 18.97 -3.44
C GLU A 46 1.13 17.85 -2.52
N LEU A 47 1.80 17.56 -1.40
CA LEU A 47 1.43 16.47 -0.50
C LEU A 47 0.04 16.66 0.12
N MET A 48 -0.39 17.90 0.38
CA MET A 48 -1.72 18.17 0.93
C MET A 48 -2.82 17.80 -0.07
N THR A 49 -2.64 18.17 -1.34
CA THR A 49 -3.55 17.79 -2.43
C THR A 49 -3.58 16.27 -2.59
N ALA A 50 -2.41 15.63 -2.63
CA ALA A 50 -2.31 14.17 -2.73
C ALA A 50 -3.00 13.46 -1.55
N ALA A 51 -2.88 13.98 -0.33
CA ALA A 51 -3.56 13.45 0.84
C ALA A 51 -5.08 13.56 0.73
N LYS A 52 -5.59 14.70 0.23
CA LYS A 52 -7.01 14.91 -0.03
C LYS A 52 -7.54 13.94 -1.08
N ASP A 53 -6.86 13.80 -2.21
CA ASP A 53 -7.28 12.93 -3.33
C ASP A 53 -7.30 11.46 -2.94
N LEU A 54 -6.30 11.03 -2.14
CA LEU A 54 -6.22 9.66 -1.61
C LEU A 54 -7.16 9.43 -0.41
N GLY A 55 -7.79 10.48 0.11
CA GLY A 55 -8.57 10.43 1.35
C GLY A 55 -7.74 9.89 2.53
N ALA A 56 -6.46 10.27 2.61
CA ALA A 56 -5.50 9.77 3.59
C ALA A 56 -5.15 10.86 4.62
N PRO A 57 -4.85 10.50 5.89
CA PRO A 57 -4.32 11.45 6.85
C PRO A 57 -2.99 12.05 6.36
N TYR A 58 -2.89 13.38 6.34
CA TYR A 58 -1.73 14.09 5.81
C TYR A 58 -0.42 13.69 6.51
N ASP A 59 -0.41 13.60 7.83
CA ASP A 59 0.80 13.26 8.60
C ASP A 59 1.34 11.89 8.24
N LEU A 60 0.45 10.91 8.03
CA LEU A 60 0.84 9.57 7.58
C LEU A 60 1.37 9.59 6.15
N LEU A 61 0.77 10.39 5.27
CA LEU A 61 1.24 10.53 3.90
C LEU A 61 2.62 11.21 3.84
N ALA A 62 2.84 12.25 4.64
CA ALA A 62 4.13 12.91 4.78
C ALA A 62 5.21 11.96 5.36
N GLN A 63 4.84 11.12 6.33
CA GLN A 63 5.72 10.08 6.84
C GLN A 63 6.11 9.06 5.74
N VAL A 64 5.16 8.63 4.92
CA VAL A 64 5.41 7.74 3.77
C VAL A 64 6.30 8.41 2.73
N ALA A 65 6.04 9.68 2.38
CA ALA A 65 6.85 10.46 1.44
C ALA A 65 8.31 10.50 1.88
N LYS A 66 8.55 10.78 3.17
CA LYS A 66 9.89 10.83 3.76
C LYS A 66 10.57 9.46 3.85
N ALA A 67 9.83 8.43 4.26
CA ALA A 67 10.39 7.11 4.56
C ALA A 67 10.50 6.18 3.34
N GLY A 68 9.76 6.45 2.25
CA GLY A 68 9.70 5.58 1.07
C GLY A 68 9.02 4.22 1.32
N ARG A 69 8.26 4.09 2.41
CA ARG A 69 7.57 2.85 2.79
C ARG A 69 6.37 3.13 3.71
N LEU A 70 5.48 2.16 3.84
CA LEU A 70 4.39 2.22 4.83
C LEU A 70 4.96 2.19 6.26
N PRO A 71 4.32 2.88 7.22
CA PRO A 71 4.76 2.93 8.62
C PRO A 71 4.45 1.65 9.40
N VAL A 72 3.75 0.69 8.78
CA VAL A 72 3.38 -0.61 9.36
C VAL A 72 3.74 -1.75 8.39
N VAL A 73 3.76 -2.98 8.90
CA VAL A 73 4.00 -4.16 8.07
C VAL A 73 2.88 -4.34 7.04
N ASN A 74 3.26 -4.72 5.82
CA ASN A 74 2.35 -5.00 4.71
C ASN A 74 2.53 -6.45 4.23
N PHE A 75 1.46 -7.23 4.27
CA PHE A 75 1.44 -8.62 3.76
C PHE A 75 0.64 -8.74 2.45
N ALA A 76 1.07 -9.61 1.55
CA ALA A 76 0.23 -10.05 0.44
C ALA A 76 -0.81 -11.07 0.92
N ALA A 77 -2.04 -10.98 0.44
CA ALA A 77 -3.08 -11.96 0.77
C ALA A 77 -3.99 -12.24 -0.42
N GLY A 78 -4.45 -13.50 -0.56
CA GLY A 78 -5.37 -13.95 -1.60
C GLY A 78 -4.64 -14.51 -2.83
N GLY A 79 -5.08 -15.68 -3.29
CA GLY A 79 -4.57 -16.29 -4.51
C GLY A 79 -3.17 -16.95 -4.45
N ILE A 80 -2.49 -16.93 -3.31
CA ILE A 80 -1.21 -17.61 -3.12
C ILE A 80 -1.46 -19.12 -3.02
N ALA A 81 -1.03 -19.88 -4.03
CA ALA A 81 -1.25 -21.32 -4.12
C ALA A 81 0.06 -22.13 -4.07
N THR A 82 1.16 -21.52 -4.51
CA THR A 82 2.46 -22.18 -4.64
C THR A 82 3.58 -21.39 -3.94
N PRO A 83 4.73 -22.03 -3.63
CA PRO A 83 5.90 -21.30 -3.12
C PRO A 83 6.40 -20.20 -4.07
N ALA A 84 6.22 -20.38 -5.38
CA ALA A 84 6.58 -19.37 -6.38
C ALA A 84 5.71 -18.12 -6.24
N ASP A 85 4.40 -18.28 -6.01
CA ASP A 85 3.48 -17.16 -5.79
C ASP A 85 3.84 -16.36 -4.52
N ALA A 86 4.36 -17.04 -3.49
CA ALA A 86 4.76 -16.41 -2.24
C ALA A 86 6.08 -15.63 -2.33
N ALA A 87 6.93 -15.94 -3.31
CA ALA A 87 8.25 -15.33 -3.50
C ALA A 87 8.24 -14.11 -4.45
N LEU A 88 7.09 -13.84 -5.09
CA LEU A 88 6.90 -12.87 -6.17
C LEU A 88 6.63 -11.44 -5.66
#